data_AF-A0A183DHL4-F1
#
_entry.id   AF-A0A183DHL4-F1
#
_cell.length_a   1.000
_cell.length_b   1.000
_cell.length_c   1.000
_cell.angle_alpha   90.00
_cell.angle_beta   90.00
_cell.angle_gamma   90.00
#
_symmetry.space_group_name_H-M   'P 1'
#
loop_
_entity.id
_entity.type
_entity.pdbx_description
1 polymer ?
#
loop_
_entity_poly.entity_id
_entity_poly.type
_entity_poly.pdbx_seq_one_letter_code
_entity_poly.pdbx_strand_id
1 'polypeptide(L)'
;MLCKRLTAKEYDTVLNCPSLRNGKIPAGHIYLEGDNADSSTDSRVFGPVPEGLVQVRLVFRIWPLSRAGWLSNHWFWEKSNES
;
A
#
# COMPACT_ATOMS: atom_id res chain seq x y z
N MET A 1 -12.07 -5.94 9.33
CA MET A 1 -11.19 -6.07 8.16
C MET A 1 -11.21 -4.74 7.42
N LEU A 2 -10.05 -4.15 7.16
CA LEU A 2 -9.92 -2.88 6.42
C LEU A 2 -9.32 -3.17 5.04
N CYS A 3 -9.98 -2.73 3.98
CA CYS A 3 -9.41 -2.76 2.63
C CYS A 3 -8.83 -1.39 2.31
N LYS A 4 -7.52 -1.32 2.11
CA LYS A 4 -6.78 -0.10 1.76
C LYS A 4 -5.78 -0.40 0.65
N ARG A 5 -5.38 0.62 -0.09
CA ARG A 5 -4.38 0.49 -1.15
C ARG A 5 -2.99 0.64 -0.54
N LEU A 6 -2.12 -0.33 -0.80
CA LEU A 6 -0.70 -0.22 -0.51
C LEU A 6 -0.11 0.81 -1.47
N THR A 7 0.56 1.83 -0.95
CA THR A 7 1.14 2.92 -1.75
C THR A 7 2.66 3.01 -1.64
N ALA A 8 3.25 2.58 -0.53
CA ALA A 8 4.69 2.53 -0.35
C ALA A 8 5.12 1.41 0.62
N LYS A 9 6.37 0.95 0.52
CA LYS A 9 6.94 -0.14 1.34
C LYS A 9 8.17 0.35 2.11
N GLU A 10 8.74 -0.50 2.96
CA GLU A 10 9.99 -0.24 3.67
C GLU A 10 11.03 0.51 2.85
N TYR A 11 11.68 1.47 3.49
CA TYR A 11 12.67 2.36 2.92
C TYR A 11 12.18 3.36 1.86
N ASP A 12 10.94 3.30 1.40
CA ASP A 12 10.36 4.37 0.60
C ASP A 12 10.14 5.63 1.46
N THR A 13 10.15 6.78 0.80
CA THR A 13 9.91 8.08 1.42
C THR A 13 8.48 8.54 1.14
N VAL A 14 7.75 8.84 2.20
CA VAL A 14 6.40 9.41 2.17
C VAL A 14 6.42 10.78 2.85
N LEU A 15 5.76 11.77 2.22
CA LEU A 15 5.71 13.14 2.74
C LEU A 15 4.51 13.38 3.66
N ASN A 16 3.47 12.54 3.53
CA ASN A 16 2.16 12.76 4.14
C ASN A 16 1.96 11.99 5.45
N CYS A 17 3.01 11.83 6.26
CA CYS A 17 2.95 11.02 7.48
C CYS A 17 3.64 11.73 8.67
N PRO A 18 2.88 12.46 9.52
CA PRO A 18 3.45 13.16 10.67
C PRO A 18 4.13 12.24 11.70
N SER A 19 3.72 10.97 11.76
CA SER A 19 4.32 9.98 12.67
C SER A 19 5.72 9.51 12.23
N LEU A 20 6.17 9.85 11.01
CA LEU A 20 7.49 9.51 10.50
C LEU A 20 8.43 10.72 10.52
N ARG A 21 9.41 10.71 11.42
CA ARG A 21 10.35 11.83 11.64
C ARG A 21 11.17 12.22 10.40
N ASN A 22 11.53 11.24 9.57
CA ASN A 22 12.31 11.44 8.34
C ASN A 22 11.52 11.11 7.07
N GLY A 23 10.20 10.91 7.21
CA GLY A 23 9.33 10.44 6.12
C GLY A 23 9.66 9.05 5.60
N LYS A 24 10.61 8.31 6.18
CA LYS A 24 11.06 7.01 5.67
C LYS A 24 10.33 5.88 6.36
N ILE A 25 9.79 4.95 5.59
CA ILE A 25 9.08 3.79 6.13
C ILE A 25 10.09 2.83 6.78
N PRO A 26 9.85 2.39 8.03
CA PRO A 26 10.71 1.41 8.69
C PRO A 26 10.76 0.06 7.97
N ALA A 27 11.81 -0.71 8.24
CA ALA A 27 11.90 -2.10 7.77
C ALA A 27 10.68 -2.93 8.20
N GLY A 28 10.18 -3.78 7.31
CA GLY A 28 9.02 -4.64 7.55
C GLY A 28 7.68 -3.91 7.72
N HIS A 29 7.60 -2.61 7.39
CA HIS A 29 6.37 -1.83 7.41
C HIS A 29 5.93 -1.46 6.00
N ILE A 30 4.63 -1.25 5.86
CA ILE A 30 3.97 -0.78 4.65
C ILE A 30 3.15 0.46 4.96
N TYR A 31 2.97 1.29 3.94
CA TYR A 31 2.18 2.50 4.01
C TYR A 31 0.93 2.34 3.14
N LEU A 32 -0.22 2.54 3.76
CA LEU A 32 -1.53 2.32 3.16
C LEU A 32 -2.29 3.63 3.08
N GLU A 33 -2.87 3.92 1.92
CA GLU A 33 -3.74 5.07 1.74
C GLU A 33 -5.10 4.64 1.21
N GLY A 34 -6.15 5.32 1.67
CA GLY A 34 -7.48 5.22 1.09
C GLY A 34 -7.55 5.94 -0.25
N ASP A 35 -8.52 5.56 -1.07
CA ASP A 35 -8.93 6.27 -2.28
C ASP A 35 -9.80 7.50 -1.97
N ASN A 36 -10.49 7.52 -0.83
CA ASN A 36 -11.24 8.68 -0.35
C ASN A 36 -10.47 9.44 0.75
N ALA A 37 -9.59 10.34 0.32
CA ALA A 37 -8.65 11.06 1.18
C ALA A 37 -9.31 11.78 2.37
N ASP A 38 -10.54 12.29 2.18
CA ASP A 38 -11.25 13.16 3.14
C ASP A 38 -12.00 12.40 4.25
N SER A 39 -12.27 11.10 4.05
CA SER A 39 -13.04 10.29 5.00
C SER A 39 -12.28 9.05 5.49
N SER A 40 -11.14 8.72 4.88
CA SER A 40 -10.39 7.53 5.24
C SER A 40 -9.44 7.77 6.41
N THR A 41 -9.60 7.00 7.48
CA THR A 41 -8.50 6.73 8.43
C THR A 41 -7.52 5.75 7.78
N ASP A 42 -6.29 6.18 7.58
CA ASP A 42 -5.21 5.40 6.95
C ASP A 42 -3.83 5.75 7.53
N SER A 43 -2.73 5.33 6.88
CA SER A 43 -1.38 5.51 7.41
C SER A 43 -0.95 6.96 7.58
N ARG A 44 -1.69 7.93 7.03
CA ARG A 44 -1.49 9.37 7.30
C ARG A 44 -1.82 9.72 8.76
N VAL A 45 -2.71 8.95 9.38
CA VAL A 45 -3.22 9.18 10.75
C VAL A 45 -2.53 8.26 11.76
N PHE A 46 -2.50 6.93 11.50
CA PHE A 46 -1.93 5.96 12.44
C PHE A 46 -0.49 5.54 12.13
N GLY A 47 0.08 6.01 11.02
CA GLY A 47 1.43 5.66 10.57
C GLY A 47 1.52 4.38 9.73
N PRO A 48 2.73 3.96 9.34
CA PRO A 48 2.94 2.70 8.66
C PRO A 48 2.51 1.51 9.52
N VAL A 49 2.07 0.43 8.89
CA VAL A 49 1.65 -0.81 9.56
C VAL A 49 2.62 -1.95 9.27
N PRO A 50 2.82 -2.89 10.20
CA PRO A 50 3.62 -4.08 9.93
C PRO A 50 3.07 -4.88 8.74
N GLU A 51 3.95 -5.30 7.83
CA GLU A 51 3.57 -6.09 6.63
C GLU A 51 2.87 -7.40 7.01
N GLY A 52 3.23 -8.00 8.15
CA GLY A 52 2.62 -9.23 8.66
C GLY A 52 1.13 -9.12 9.03
N LEU A 53 0.57 -7.91 9.10
CA LEU A 53 -0.87 -7.71 9.31
C LEU A 53 -1.69 -7.84 8.02
N VAL A 54 -1.04 -7.94 6.86
CA VAL A 54 -1.72 -8.11 5.57
C VAL A 54 -2.25 -9.54 5.45
N GLN A 55 -3.57 -9.69 5.47
CA GLN A 55 -4.24 -11.00 5.37
C GLN A 55 -4.52 -11.42 3.94
N VAL A 56 -4.86 -10.48 3.05
CA VAL A 56 -5.34 -10.77 1.69
C VAL A 56 -4.78 -9.75 0.70
N ARG A 57 -4.41 -10.22 -0.50
CA ARG A 57 -4.05 -9.39 -1.66
C ARG A 57 -5.08 -9.59 -2.76
N LEU A 58 -5.55 -8.49 -3.35
CA LEU A 58 -6.51 -8.53 -4.46
C LEU A 58 -5.77 -8.86 -5.75
N VAL A 59 -6.11 -9.99 -6.39
CA VAL A 59 -5.43 -10.49 -7.60
C VAL A 59 -6.30 -10.45 -8.86
N PHE A 60 -7.62 -10.34 -8.74
CA PHE A 60 -8.54 -10.36 -9.87
C PHE A 60 -9.62 -9.28 -9.72
N ARG A 61 -9.92 -8.59 -10.83
CA ARG A 61 -11.01 -7.61 -10.93
C ARG A 61 -12.13 -8.20 -11.77
N ILE A 62 -13.36 -8.22 -11.25
CA ILE A 62 -14.55 -8.74 -11.96
C ILE A 62 -15.34 -7.61 -12.64
N TRP A 63 -15.41 -6.42 -12.03
CA TRP A 63 -16.19 -5.28 -12.52
C TRP A 63 -15.32 -4.01 -12.62
N PRO A 64 -15.57 -3.12 -13.61
CA PRO A 64 -16.47 -3.26 -14.75
C PRO A 64 -16.03 -4.38 -15.71
N LEU A 65 -16.98 -5.05 -16.38
CA LEU A 65 -16.69 -6.21 -17.26
C LEU A 65 -15.66 -5.89 -18.34
N SER A 66 -15.62 -4.64 -18.82
CA SER A 66 -14.62 -4.16 -19.79
C SER A 66 -13.19 -4.12 -19.25
N ARG A 67 -13.01 -4.20 -17.92
CA ARG A 67 -11.72 -4.23 -17.22
C ARG A 67 -11.58 -5.49 -16.37
N ALA A 68 -12.39 -6.51 -16.64
CA ALA A 68 -12.31 -7.78 -15.93
C ALA A 68 -11.01 -8.49 -16.31
N GLY A 69 -10.30 -9.03 -15.32
CA GLY A 69 -9.03 -9.70 -15.53
C GLY A 69 -8.15 -9.72 -14.29
N TRP A 70 -7.02 -10.42 -14.42
CA TRP A 70 -5.97 -10.40 -13.41
C TRP A 70 -5.43 -8.98 -13.24
N LEU A 71 -5.34 -8.53 -11.99
CA LEU A 71 -4.57 -7.34 -11.67
C LEU A 71 -3.10 -7.70 -11.95
N SER A 72 -2.44 -6.90 -12.80
CA SER A 72 -1.09 -7.15 -13.30
C SER A 72 -0.17 -7.80 -12.26
N ASN A 73 0.59 -8.81 -12.67
CA ASN A 73 1.60 -9.44 -11.83
C ASN A 73 2.78 -8.50 -11.53
N HIS A 74 2.93 -7.40 -12.29
CA HIS A 74 3.95 -6.40 -12.04
C HIS A 74 3.50 -5.46 -10.92
N TRP A 75 3.70 -5.89 -9.69
CA TRP A 75 3.47 -5.08 -8.50
C TRP A 75 4.52 -3.97 -8.44
N PHE A 76 4.12 -2.74 -8.11
CA PHE A 76 5.05 -1.61 -8.08
C PHE A 76 6.20 -1.78 -7.07
N TRP A 77 6.10 -2.75 -6.16
CA TRP A 77 7.12 -3.08 -5.15
C TRP A 77 7.87 -4.39 -5.45
N GLU A 78 7.54 -5.12 -6.52
CA GLU A 78 8.44 -6.14 -7.05
C GLU A 78 9.59 -5.42 -7.73
N LYS A 79 10.71 -5.31 -7.02
CA LYS A 79 11.98 -4.94 -7.63
C LYS A 79 12.26 -6.00 -8.71
N SER A 80 12.51 -5.59 -9.95
CA SER A 80 13.23 -6.44 -10.89
C SER A 80 14.50 -6.89 -10.16
N ASN A 81 14.68 -8.20 -10.01
CA ASN A 81 15.94 -8.75 -9.54
C ASN A 81 17.00 -8.42 -10.60
N GLU A 82 17.52 -7.20 -10.56
CA GLU A 82 18.72 -6.81 -11.29
C GLU A 82 19.89 -7.46 -10.55
N SER A 83 20.27 -8.63 -11.08
CA SER A 83 21.49 -9.37 -10.82
C SER A 83 22.74 -8.60 -11.26
#